data_AF-A0A970WXR7-F1
#
_entry.id   AF-A0A970WXR7-F1
#
_cell.length_a   1.000
_cell.length_b   1.000
_cell.length_c   1.000
_cell.angle_alpha   90.00
_cell.angle_beta   90.00
_cell.angle_gamma   90.00
#
_symmetry.space_group_name_H-M   'P 1'
#
loop_
_entity.id
_entity.type
_entity.pdbx_description
1 polymer ?
#
loop_
_entity_poly.entity_id
_entity_poly.type
_entity_poly.pdbx_seq_one_letter_code
_entity_poly.pdbx_strand_id
1 'polypeptide(L)' 'MYNMDKEKLNNLPKQPGCYLMKNKEGEIIYVGKAKNLFNR' A
#
# COMPACT_ATOMS: atom_id res chain seq x y z
N MET A 1 -13.75 -9.83 -4.09
CA MET A 1 -12.30 -9.66 -4.35
C MET A 1 -12.05 -8.17 -4.50
N TYR A 2 -11.24 -7.53 -3.62
CA TYR A 2 -10.90 -6.12 -3.80
C TYR A 2 -10.00 -6.00 -5.04
N ASN A 3 -10.43 -5.22 -6.03
CA ASN A 3 -9.63 -4.95 -7.23
C ASN A 3 -8.48 -4.03 -6.81
N MET A 4 -7.29 -4.60 -6.65
CA MET A 4 -6.08 -3.84 -6.44
C MET A 4 -5.63 -3.29 -7.80
N ASP A 5 -5.64 -1.96 -7.95
CA ASP A 5 -5.17 -1.30 -9.18
C ASP A 5 -3.71 -1.66 -9.42
N LYS A 6 -3.45 -2.58 -10.36
CA LYS A 6 -2.10 -3.06 -10.70
C LYS A 6 -1.17 -1.91 -11.12
N GLU A 7 -1.72 -0.85 -11.71
CA GLU A 7 -0.97 0.34 -12.08
C GLU A 7 -0.42 1.09 -10.86
N LYS A 8 -1.18 1.17 -9.76
CA LYS A 8 -0.72 1.81 -8.51
C LYS A 8 0.42 1.04 -7.87
N LEU A 9 0.42 -0.29 -7.99
CA LEU A 9 1.51 -1.14 -7.49
C LEU A 9 2.81 -0.92 -8.27
N ASN A 10 2.72 -0.83 -9.60
CA ASN A 10 3.90 -0.63 -10.44
C ASN A 10 4.59 0.73 -10.22
N ASN A 11 3.85 1.71 -9.70
CA ASN A 11 4.36 3.06 -9.42
C ASN A 11 4.85 3.25 -7.97
N LEU A 12 4.92 2.17 -7.17
CA LEU A 12 5.45 2.28 -5.81
C LEU A 12 6.95 2.58 -5.81
N PRO A 13 7.43 3.44 -4.89
CA PRO A 13 8.82 3.81 -4.87
C PRO A 13 9.70 2.68 -4.32
N LYS A 14 10.93 2.56 -4.85
CA LYS A 14 11.95 1.61 -4.36
C LYS A 14 12.69 2.13 -3.12
N GLN A 15 11.93 2.54 -2.10
CA GLN A 15 12.47 3.17 -0.90
C GLN A 15 11.75 2.68 0.36
N PRO A 16 12.35 2.82 1.55
CA PRO A 16 11.69 2.49 2.80
C PRO A 16 10.52 3.42 3.08
N GLY A 17 9.50 2.90 3.74
CA GLY A 17 8.35 3.69 4.15
C GLY A 17 7.24 2.88 4.78
N CYS A 18 6.12 3.54 5.00
CA CYS A 18 4.91 2.94 5.54
C CYS A 18 3.76 3.00 4.53
N TYR A 19 2.88 2.00 4.55
CA TYR A 19 1.64 1.99 3.78
C TYR A 19 0.44 1.87 4.72
N LEU A 20 -0.66 2.47 4.29
CA LEU A 20 -1.92 2.52 5.03
C LEU A 20 -2.96 1.74 4.24
N MET A 21 -3.62 0.79 4.89
CA MET A 21 -4.83 0.18 4.34
C MET A 21 -6.04 0.85 4.99
N LYS A 22 -6.96 1.29 4.15
CA LYS A 22 -8.21 1.94 4.58
C LYS A 22 -9.40 1.05 4.23
N ASN A 23 -10.45 1.09 5.05
CA ASN A 23 -11.74 0.48 4.71
C ASN A 23 -12.45 1.32 3.63
N LYS A 24 -13.66 0.91 3.24
CA LYS A 24 -14.45 1.62 2.21
C LYS A 24 -14.90 3.02 2.65
N GLU A 25 -14.95 3.28 3.95
CA GLU A 25 -15.32 4.56 4.55
C GLU A 25 -14.10 5.48 4.74
N GLY A 26 -12.90 5.01 4.38
CA GLY A 26 -11.65 5.78 4.46
C GLY A 26 -10.93 5.69 5.81
N GLU A 27 -11.45 4.91 6.75
CA GLU A 27 -10.83 4.69 8.06
C GLU A 27 -9.60 3.78 7.92
N ILE A 28 -8.52 4.12 8.63
CA ILE A 28 -7.30 3.32 8.63
C ILE A 28 -7.52 2.06 9.46
N ILE A 29 -7.43 0.91 8.80
CA ILE A 29 -7.60 -0.41 9.43
C ILE A 29 -6.29 -1.18 9.58
N TYR A 30 -5.23 -0.76 8.88
CA TYR A 30 -3.92 -1.38 8.98
C TYR A 30 -2.81 -0.41 8.58
N VAL A 31 -1.67 -0.52 9.27
CA VAL A 31 -0.43 0.20 8.96
C VAL A 31 0.70 -0.81 8.87
N GLY A 32 1.39 -0.85 7.74
CA GLY A 32 2.57 -1.68 7.55
C GLY A 32 3.80 -0.84 7.21
N LYS A 33 4.99 -1.35 7.54
CA LYS A 33 6.27 -0.76 7.14
C LYS A 33 7.03 -1.70 6.22
N ALA A 34 7.80 -1.15 5.29
CA ALA A 34 8.67 -1.92 4.42
C ALA A 34 10.01 -1.19 4.24
N LYS A 35 11.10 -1.96 4.11
CA LYS A 35 12.41 -1.41 3.69
C LYS A 35 12.41 -0.97 2.23
N ASN A 36 11.53 -1.55 1.43
CA ASN A 36 11.29 -1.20 0.05
C ASN A 36 9.79 -1.37 -0.23
N LEU A 37 9.09 -0.25 -0.45
CA LEU A 37 7.64 -0.25 -0.67
C LEU A 37 7.21 -1.00 -1.94
N PHE A 38 8.10 -1.14 -2.93
CA PHE A 38 7.82 -1.88 -4.17
C PHE A 38 7.72 -3.41 -3.95
N ASN A 39 8.40 -3.97 -2.93
CA ASN A 39 8.51 -5.42 -2.71
C ASN A 39 7.65 -5.95 -1.55
N ARG A 40 6.56 -5.25 -1.20
CA ARG A 40 5.80 -5.47 0.05
C ARG A 40 4.53 -6.30 -0.13
#